data_AF-A0A525WKB4-F1
#
_entry.id   AF-A0A525WKB4-F1
#
_cell.length_a   1.000
_cell.length_b   1.000
_cell.length_c   1.000
_cell.angle_alpha   90.00
_cell.angle_beta   90.00
_cell.angle_gamma   90.00
#
_symmetry.space_group_name_H-M   'P 1'
#
loop_
_entity.id
_entity.type
_entity.pdbx_description
1 polymer ?
#
loop_
_entity_poly.entity_id
_entity_poly.type
_entity_poly.pdbx_seq_one_letter_code
_entity_poly.pdbx_strand_id
1 'polypeptide(L)'
;MTNNTTPKTLTNDEKKAADAAFAGRPFNPVWSASARVIYDGIVNALPKEVVTALPEVDAVLAELEAKLPAVSSVGNKTLVDMDSKQDSTAADSTAGPGVPAIRDRQEAIQSGILIDVTPTAKELGLTFPVTITKPLWDIGIVTNQSLSQEEQTGRLRDVLMAFRLRLASLATISPLIDFPALLAMPPSTVPQPVPLFAIIQPDSGNQANVTLLLPNEVSLTITPSN
;
A
#
# COMPACT_ATOMS: atom_id res chain seq x y z
N MET A 1 3.30 40.45 1.81
CA MET A 1 1.91 40.49 2.34
C MET A 1 1.28 39.13 2.08
N THR A 2 1.19 38.30 3.12
CA THR A 2 0.57 36.96 3.04
C THR A 2 -0.93 37.10 3.17
N ASN A 3 -1.65 37.07 2.04
CA ASN A 3 -3.11 37.07 2.02
C ASN A 3 -3.62 35.70 2.50
N ASN A 4 -3.63 35.50 3.82
CA ASN A 4 -4.21 34.32 4.44
C ASN A 4 -5.75 34.50 4.46
N THR A 5 -6.36 34.43 3.29
CA THR A 5 -7.81 34.48 3.13
C THR A 5 -8.39 33.22 3.75
N THR A 6 -9.07 33.37 4.87
CA THR A 6 -9.85 32.29 5.50
C THR A 6 -10.76 31.64 4.46
N PRO A 7 -10.81 30.29 4.38
CA PRO A 7 -11.55 29.60 3.34
C PRO A 7 -13.04 29.96 3.43
N LYS A 8 -13.55 30.62 2.40
CA LYS A 8 -14.96 31.02 2.32
C LYS A 8 -15.80 29.76 2.10
N THR A 9 -16.83 29.59 2.91
CA THR A 9 -17.79 28.48 2.76
C THR A 9 -18.55 28.63 1.45
N LEU A 10 -18.45 27.64 0.56
CA LEU A 10 -19.14 27.62 -0.73
C LEU A 10 -20.66 27.51 -0.59
N THR A 11 -21.41 28.22 -1.43
CA THR A 11 -22.88 28.14 -1.52
C THR A 11 -23.32 26.82 -2.18
N ASN A 12 -24.63 26.51 -2.12
CA ASN A 12 -25.15 25.23 -2.61
C ASN A 12 -24.93 25.02 -4.13
N ASP A 13 -25.11 26.08 -4.90
CA ASP A 13 -24.93 26.11 -6.35
C ASP A 13 -23.45 26.08 -6.76
N GLU A 14 -22.55 26.74 -6.01
CA GLU A 14 -21.10 26.64 -6.20
C GLU A 14 -20.60 25.20 -5.97
N LYS A 15 -21.10 24.52 -4.93
CA LYS A 15 -20.79 23.10 -4.66
C LYS A 15 -21.26 22.20 -5.80
N LYS A 16 -22.48 22.43 -6.30
CA LYS A 16 -23.04 21.67 -7.44
C LYS A 16 -22.29 21.93 -8.74
N ALA A 17 -21.84 23.16 -8.96
CA ALA A 17 -21.02 23.52 -10.12
C ALA A 17 -19.64 22.86 -10.07
N ALA A 18 -19.00 22.81 -8.89
CA ALA A 18 -17.74 22.09 -8.72
C ALA A 18 -17.90 20.58 -9.00
N ASP A 19 -18.94 19.95 -8.44
CA ASP A 19 -19.25 18.53 -8.70
C ASP A 19 -19.48 18.24 -10.19
N ALA A 20 -20.25 19.11 -10.87
CA ALA A 20 -20.49 18.99 -12.31
C ALA A 20 -19.21 19.11 -13.14
N ALA A 21 -18.30 20.02 -12.78
CA ALA A 21 -17.02 20.20 -13.47
C ALA A 21 -16.12 18.95 -13.35
N PHE A 22 -15.99 18.37 -12.15
CA PHE A 22 -15.23 17.14 -11.95
C PHE A 22 -15.86 15.92 -12.63
N ALA A 23 -17.18 15.87 -12.68
CA ALA A 23 -17.92 14.80 -13.35
C ALA A 23 -18.02 14.96 -14.88
N GLY A 24 -17.45 16.03 -15.46
CA GLY A 24 -17.53 16.32 -16.90
C GLY A 24 -18.95 16.65 -17.40
N ARG A 25 -19.86 17.03 -16.51
CA ARG A 25 -21.25 17.39 -16.84
C ARG A 25 -21.33 18.87 -17.26
N PRO A 26 -22.27 19.26 -18.14
CA PRO A 26 -22.40 20.65 -18.59
C PRO A 26 -22.87 21.58 -17.45
N PHE A 27 -22.48 22.85 -17.52
CA PHE A 27 -22.91 23.88 -16.58
C PHE A 27 -24.42 24.15 -16.68
N ASN A 28 -25.11 24.22 -15.54
CA ASN A 28 -26.53 24.56 -15.50
C ASN A 28 -26.72 26.09 -15.51
N PRO A 29 -27.47 26.66 -16.49
CA PRO A 29 -27.63 28.11 -16.62
C PRO A 29 -28.39 28.79 -15.48
N VAL A 30 -29.04 28.04 -14.59
CA VAL A 30 -29.77 28.56 -13.43
C VAL A 30 -28.85 28.86 -12.23
N TRP A 31 -27.58 28.42 -12.25
CA TRP A 31 -26.63 28.68 -11.17
C TRP A 31 -26.04 30.10 -11.22
N SER A 32 -25.58 30.60 -10.06
CA SER A 32 -25.07 31.97 -9.94
C SER A 32 -23.80 32.24 -10.77
N ALA A 33 -23.48 33.53 -10.95
CA ALA A 33 -22.24 33.95 -11.59
C ALA A 33 -21.00 33.42 -10.87
N SER A 34 -21.03 33.33 -9.52
CA SER A 34 -19.93 32.76 -8.74
C SER A 34 -19.75 31.27 -9.02
N ALA A 35 -20.84 30.51 -9.15
CA ALA A 35 -20.80 29.10 -9.51
C ALA A 35 -20.20 28.86 -10.91
N ARG A 36 -20.43 29.79 -11.86
CA ARG A 36 -19.79 29.75 -13.19
C ARG A 36 -18.28 29.89 -13.10
N VAL A 37 -17.79 30.86 -12.31
CA VAL A 37 -16.34 31.06 -12.12
C VAL A 37 -15.68 29.81 -11.56
N ILE A 38 -16.33 29.13 -10.62
CA ILE A 38 -15.83 27.87 -10.04
C ILE A 38 -15.81 26.75 -11.10
N TYR A 39 -16.90 26.57 -11.86
CA TYR A 39 -16.98 25.58 -12.92
C TYR A 39 -15.88 25.76 -13.97
N ASP A 40 -15.76 26.97 -14.52
CA ASP A 40 -14.78 27.29 -15.57
C ASP A 40 -13.34 27.16 -15.05
N GLY A 41 -13.10 27.54 -13.79
CA GLY A 41 -11.80 27.39 -13.15
C GLY A 41 -11.37 25.93 -13.05
N ILE A 42 -12.28 25.04 -12.64
CA ILE A 42 -12.00 23.61 -12.51
C ILE A 42 -11.81 22.97 -13.89
N VAL A 43 -12.71 23.23 -14.86
CA VAL A 43 -12.61 22.65 -16.21
C VAL A 43 -11.30 23.06 -16.91
N ASN A 44 -10.84 24.29 -16.71
CA ASN A 44 -9.56 24.75 -17.28
C ASN A 44 -8.32 24.19 -16.57
N ALA A 45 -8.43 23.86 -15.27
CA ALA A 45 -7.34 23.30 -14.48
C ALA A 45 -7.21 21.78 -14.62
N LEU A 46 -8.28 21.09 -15.04
CA LEU A 46 -8.23 19.67 -15.34
C LEU A 46 -7.25 19.43 -16.50
N PRO A 47 -6.42 18.37 -16.43
CA PRO A 47 -5.51 18.03 -17.50
C PRO A 47 -6.33 17.76 -18.77
N LYS A 48 -6.12 18.58 -19.80
CA LYS A 48 -6.58 18.29 -21.15
C LYS A 48 -5.74 17.15 -21.68
N GLU A 49 -6.03 15.93 -21.26
CA GLU A 49 -5.52 14.77 -21.97
C GLU A 49 -6.02 14.86 -23.41
N VAL A 50 -5.05 14.76 -24.33
CA VAL A 50 -5.23 14.66 -25.76
C VAL A 50 -6.01 13.37 -26.02
N VAL A 51 -7.33 13.50 -26.10
CA VAL A 51 -8.23 12.42 -26.53
C VAL A 51 -7.98 12.21 -28.02
N THR A 52 -7.09 11.28 -28.34
CA THR A 52 -7.08 10.60 -29.63
C THR A 52 -7.83 9.29 -29.44
N ALA A 53 -9.04 9.25 -29.99
CA ALA A 53 -9.83 8.09 -30.39
C ALA A 53 -9.95 6.90 -29.40
N LEU A 54 -11.12 6.80 -28.76
CA LEU A 54 -11.71 5.52 -28.35
C LEU A 54 -12.14 4.72 -29.60
N PRO A 55 -11.99 3.39 -29.61
CA PRO A 55 -12.91 2.52 -30.32
C PRO A 55 -13.98 1.94 -29.38
N GLU A 56 -15.16 1.75 -29.95
CA GLU A 56 -16.44 1.37 -29.36
C GLU A 56 -16.43 0.00 -28.67
N VAL A 57 -17.10 -0.08 -27.52
CA VAL A 57 -17.24 -1.27 -26.65
C VAL A 57 -18.44 -2.14 -27.03
N ASP A 58 -18.53 -2.58 -28.29
CA ASP A 58 -19.59 -3.48 -28.75
C ASP A 58 -19.10 -4.88 -29.19
N ALA A 59 -17.82 -5.21 -28.97
CA ALA A 59 -17.23 -6.46 -29.48
C ALA A 59 -16.78 -7.49 -28.43
N VAL A 60 -16.79 -7.19 -27.13
CA VAL A 60 -16.24 -8.10 -26.10
C VAL A 60 -17.25 -9.08 -25.48
N LEU A 61 -18.54 -8.98 -25.84
CA LEU A 61 -19.58 -9.89 -25.34
C LEU A 61 -19.68 -11.20 -26.14
N ALA A 62 -19.04 -11.30 -27.31
CA ALA A 62 -19.17 -12.44 -28.21
C ALA A 62 -18.11 -13.56 -28.01
N GLU A 63 -17.03 -13.31 -27.27
CA GLU A 63 -15.89 -14.25 -27.19
C GLU A 63 -15.87 -15.12 -25.92
N LEU A 64 -16.80 -14.88 -24.98
CA LEU A 64 -16.90 -15.63 -23.72
C LEU A 64 -17.77 -16.91 -23.81
N GLU A 65 -18.41 -17.18 -24.95
CA GLU A 65 -19.40 -18.26 -25.07
C GLU A 65 -18.95 -19.46 -25.93
N ALA A 66 -17.64 -19.65 -26.11
CA ALA A 66 -17.11 -20.69 -27.00
C ALA A 66 -16.05 -21.63 -26.37
N LYS A 67 -16.11 -21.93 -25.06
CA LYS A 67 -15.27 -23.03 -24.52
C LYS A 67 -15.76 -23.65 -23.21
N LEU A 68 -16.77 -24.51 -23.30
CA LEU A 68 -16.99 -25.59 -22.34
C LEU A 68 -17.33 -26.88 -23.12
N PRO A 69 -16.70 -28.01 -22.75
CA PRO A 69 -17.45 -29.25 -22.73
C PRO A 69 -17.44 -29.92 -21.35
N ALA A 70 -18.66 -30.27 -20.96
CA ALA A 70 -19.14 -31.38 -20.15
C ALA A 70 -18.14 -32.35 -19.48
N VAL A 71 -18.44 -32.72 -18.22
CA VAL A 71 -18.72 -34.12 -17.85
C VAL A 71 -19.61 -34.20 -16.60
N SER A 72 -20.46 -35.22 -16.64
CA SER A 72 -21.62 -35.53 -15.82
C SER A 72 -21.31 -36.20 -14.48
N SER A 73 -22.06 -35.80 -13.45
CA SER A 73 -22.99 -36.61 -12.62
C SER A 73 -22.52 -37.81 -11.76
N VAL A 74 -23.33 -38.01 -10.69
CA VAL A 74 -23.41 -39.12 -9.70
C VAL A 74 -22.46 -38.98 -8.51
N GLY A 75 -22.88 -39.02 -7.23
CA GLY A 75 -24.19 -39.23 -6.60
C GLY A 75 -23.98 -39.51 -5.10
N ASN A 76 -24.83 -38.89 -4.26
CA ASN A 76 -25.24 -39.18 -2.87
C ASN A 76 -24.30 -39.90 -1.88
N LYS A 77 -24.18 -39.39 -0.63
CA LYS A 77 -24.90 -39.91 0.58
C LYS A 77 -24.36 -39.34 1.92
N THR A 78 -25.23 -38.56 2.58
CA THR A 78 -25.63 -38.52 4.02
C THR A 78 -24.62 -38.31 5.18
N LEU A 79 -25.05 -37.40 6.09
CA LEU A 79 -24.64 -37.13 7.49
C LEU A 79 -24.49 -38.37 8.40
N VAL A 80 -23.59 -38.29 9.41
CA VAL A 80 -23.80 -38.32 10.90
C VAL A 80 -22.42 -38.29 11.58
N ASP A 81 -22.06 -37.34 12.46
CA ASP A 81 -22.33 -37.14 13.90
C ASP A 81 -21.49 -37.99 14.91
N MET A 82 -20.91 -37.27 15.88
CA MET A 82 -20.52 -37.61 17.26
C MET A 82 -19.34 -38.57 17.64
N ASP A 83 -18.39 -37.94 18.38
CA ASP A 83 -17.90 -38.28 19.74
C ASP A 83 -16.52 -38.94 19.97
N SER A 84 -15.68 -38.19 20.73
CA SER A 84 -14.64 -38.55 21.75
C SER A 84 -13.54 -39.60 21.40
N LYS A 85 -12.28 -39.56 21.86
CA LYS A 85 -11.64 -38.99 23.06
C LYS A 85 -10.09 -39.13 22.96
N GLN A 86 -9.37 -38.13 23.48
CA GLN A 86 -8.08 -38.12 24.21
C GLN A 86 -7.02 -39.25 24.03
N ASP A 87 -5.78 -38.85 23.73
CA ASP A 87 -4.60 -38.98 24.63
C ASP A 87 -3.42 -38.13 24.07
N SER A 88 -3.04 -37.02 24.70
CA SER A 88 -1.93 -36.84 25.66
C SER A 88 -0.53 -37.23 25.14
N THR A 89 0.30 -36.24 24.82
CA THR A 89 1.70 -36.24 25.30
C THR A 89 2.23 -34.82 25.37
N ALA A 90 2.69 -34.44 26.56
CA ALA A 90 3.22 -33.15 26.92
C ALA A 90 4.73 -33.05 26.63
N ALA A 91 5.17 -31.87 26.18
CA ALA A 91 6.45 -31.24 26.46
C ALA A 91 6.33 -29.78 25.98
N ASP A 92 5.87 -28.88 26.84
CA ASP A 92 6.72 -27.93 27.55
C ASP A 92 7.58 -27.05 26.63
N SER A 93 7.05 -25.88 26.32
CA SER A 93 7.84 -24.64 26.23
C SER A 93 6.90 -23.46 26.38
N THR A 94 6.94 -22.91 27.58
CA THR A 94 6.35 -21.62 27.94
C THR A 94 7.08 -20.53 27.16
N ALA A 95 6.48 -20.03 26.09
CA ALA A 95 6.82 -18.75 25.49
C ALA A 95 5.50 -18.08 25.11
N GLY A 96 5.17 -16.96 25.77
CA GLY A 96 4.11 -16.07 25.29
C GLY A 96 4.45 -15.59 23.86
N PRO A 97 3.51 -14.97 23.14
CA PRO A 97 3.77 -14.43 21.81
C PRO A 97 4.63 -13.16 21.93
N GLY A 98 5.90 -13.33 22.28
CA GLY A 98 6.92 -12.29 22.25
C GLY A 98 7.59 -12.35 20.89
N VAL A 99 7.28 -11.38 20.03
CA VAL A 99 8.02 -11.17 18.78
C VAL A 99 9.49 -10.96 19.17
N PRO A 100 10.43 -11.78 18.67
CA PRO A 100 11.82 -11.72 19.10
C PRO A 100 12.42 -10.36 18.75
N ALA A 101 13.10 -9.74 19.71
CA ALA A 101 13.89 -8.55 19.46
C ALA A 101 14.90 -8.86 18.34
N ILE A 102 14.84 -8.12 17.25
CA ILE A 102 15.69 -8.31 16.07
C ILE A 102 17.13 -7.91 16.46
N ARG A 103 17.88 -8.84 17.06
CA ARG A 103 19.29 -8.66 17.43
C ARG A 103 20.23 -9.04 16.29
N ASP A 104 19.78 -9.88 15.37
CA ASP A 104 20.56 -10.32 14.21
C ASP A 104 19.70 -10.31 12.94
N ARG A 105 20.12 -9.51 11.95
CA ARG A 105 19.45 -9.38 10.65
C ARG A 105 19.41 -10.73 9.93
N GLN A 106 20.51 -11.49 9.97
CA GLN A 106 20.66 -12.72 9.21
C GLN A 106 19.76 -13.82 9.80
N GLU A 107 19.67 -13.90 11.12
CA GLU A 107 18.72 -14.78 11.82
C GLU A 107 17.26 -14.37 11.55
N ALA A 108 16.97 -13.07 11.53
CA ALA A 108 15.62 -12.57 11.25
C ALA A 108 15.19 -12.81 9.79
N ILE A 109 16.13 -12.81 8.83
CA ILE A 109 15.87 -13.22 7.45
C ILE A 109 15.65 -14.73 7.36
N GLN A 110 16.48 -15.53 8.04
CA GLN A 110 16.35 -16.99 8.05
C GLN A 110 15.06 -17.47 8.71
N SER A 111 14.60 -16.78 9.76
CA SER A 111 13.31 -17.04 10.42
C SER A 111 12.10 -16.50 9.63
N GLY A 112 12.34 -15.79 8.52
CA GLY A 112 11.28 -15.25 7.66
C GLY A 112 10.54 -14.06 8.25
N ILE A 113 11.04 -13.47 9.33
CA ILE A 113 10.48 -12.26 9.96
C ILE A 113 10.84 -11.02 9.12
N LEU A 114 12.05 -11.01 8.56
CA LEU A 114 12.53 -9.99 7.64
C LEU A 114 12.71 -10.56 6.24
N ILE A 115 12.43 -9.72 5.24
CA ILE A 115 12.65 -10.03 3.84
C ILE A 115 13.75 -9.10 3.34
N ASP A 116 14.79 -9.68 2.74
CA ASP A 116 15.90 -8.92 2.18
C ASP A 116 15.49 -8.31 0.84
N VAL A 117 15.48 -6.98 0.78
CA VAL A 117 15.18 -6.20 -0.43
C VAL A 117 16.40 -5.39 -0.90
N THR A 118 17.57 -5.69 -0.33
CA THR A 118 18.84 -5.08 -0.71
C THR A 118 19.14 -5.09 -2.22
N PRO A 119 18.87 -6.15 -3.02
CA PRO A 119 19.14 -6.10 -4.45
C PRO A 119 18.34 -4.98 -5.14
N THR A 120 17.03 -4.91 -4.91
CA THR A 120 16.17 -3.85 -5.47
C THR A 120 16.53 -2.46 -4.93
N ALA A 121 16.92 -2.38 -3.65
CA ALA A 121 17.37 -1.12 -3.05
C ALA A 121 18.66 -0.59 -3.71
N LYS A 122 19.62 -1.48 -4.04
CA LYS A 122 20.87 -1.12 -4.73
C LYS A 122 20.62 -0.59 -6.13
N GLU A 123 19.69 -1.19 -6.88
CA GLU A 123 19.27 -0.68 -8.20
C GLU A 123 18.70 0.75 -8.12
N LEU A 124 18.07 1.08 -6.99
CA LEU A 124 17.58 2.41 -6.68
C LEU A 124 18.61 3.32 -6.03
N GLY A 125 19.89 2.94 -5.98
CA GLY A 125 20.98 3.79 -5.47
C GLY A 125 21.06 3.88 -3.93
N LEU A 126 20.39 2.99 -3.20
CA LEU A 126 20.60 2.83 -1.75
C LEU A 126 21.82 1.93 -1.54
N THR A 127 22.90 2.47 -0.97
CA THR A 127 24.19 1.77 -0.84
C THR A 127 24.33 0.92 0.41
N PHE A 128 23.31 0.88 1.26
CA PHE A 128 23.28 0.14 2.52
C PHE A 128 22.25 -1.01 2.46
N PRO A 129 22.40 -2.05 3.29
CA PRO A 129 21.44 -3.15 3.35
C PRO A 129 20.06 -2.69 3.81
N VAL A 130 19.01 -3.11 3.09
CA VAL A 130 17.61 -2.77 3.40
C VAL A 130 16.79 -4.03 3.57
N THR A 131 15.99 -4.09 4.63
CA THR A 131 15.07 -5.17 4.95
C THR A 131 13.66 -4.64 5.16
N ILE A 132 12.67 -5.46 4.86
CA ILE A 132 11.24 -5.18 5.08
C ILE A 132 10.69 -6.22 6.05
N THR A 133 9.85 -5.82 7.00
CA THR A 133 9.15 -6.77 7.88
C THR A 133 8.11 -7.57 7.12
N LYS A 134 7.90 -8.84 7.51
CA LYS A 134 6.91 -9.70 6.87
C LYS A 134 5.49 -9.11 6.89
N PRO A 135 5.00 -8.50 7.99
CA PRO A 135 3.70 -7.82 7.98
C PRO A 135 3.61 -6.69 6.95
N LEU A 136 4.65 -5.85 6.81
CA LEU A 136 4.68 -4.81 5.78
C LEU A 136 4.67 -5.40 4.37
N TRP A 137 5.41 -6.49 4.14
CA TRP A 137 5.44 -7.18 2.86
C TRP A 137 4.08 -7.78 2.47
N ASP A 138 3.46 -8.51 3.38
CA ASP A 138 2.20 -9.20 3.12
C ASP A 138 1.05 -8.19 2.92
N ILE A 139 1.05 -7.08 3.68
CA ILE A 139 0.01 -6.06 3.64
C ILE A 139 0.20 -5.07 2.49
N GLY A 140 1.43 -4.60 2.25
CA GLY A 140 1.72 -3.51 1.31
C GLY A 140 2.18 -3.94 -0.08
N ILE A 141 2.90 -5.06 -0.20
CA ILE A 141 3.56 -5.49 -1.45
C ILE A 141 2.76 -6.58 -2.16
N VAL A 142 2.53 -7.71 -1.49
CA VAL A 142 1.79 -8.84 -2.08
C VAL A 142 0.30 -8.53 -2.08
N THR A 143 -0.21 -8.01 -0.97
CA THR A 143 -1.65 -7.82 -0.70
C THR A 143 -2.43 -9.14 -0.79
N ASN A 144 -3.65 -9.21 -0.22
CA ASN A 144 -4.49 -10.42 -0.31
C ASN A 144 -5.08 -10.67 -1.72
N GLN A 145 -4.72 -9.84 -2.70
CA GLN A 145 -5.08 -10.03 -4.09
C GLN A 145 -3.89 -10.69 -4.79
N SER A 146 -4.11 -11.72 -5.59
CA SER A 146 -3.05 -12.44 -6.31
C SER A 146 -2.39 -11.54 -7.37
N LEU A 147 -1.53 -10.61 -6.94
CA LEU A 147 -0.81 -9.68 -7.80
C LEU A 147 0.30 -10.39 -8.57
N SER A 148 0.55 -9.95 -9.79
CA SER A 148 1.69 -10.41 -10.59
C SER A 148 3.02 -10.01 -9.96
N GLN A 149 4.10 -10.74 -10.27
CA GLN A 149 5.45 -10.43 -9.76
C GLN A 149 5.94 -9.04 -10.20
N GLU A 150 5.51 -8.58 -11.38
CA GLU A 150 5.84 -7.25 -11.89
C GLU A 150 5.20 -6.14 -11.05
N GLU A 151 3.93 -6.29 -10.68
CA GLU A 151 3.24 -5.35 -9.79
C GLU A 151 3.84 -5.33 -8.38
N GLN A 152 4.19 -6.49 -7.85
CA GLN A 152 4.88 -6.59 -6.55
C GLN A 152 6.23 -5.85 -6.58
N THR A 153 6.99 -6.02 -7.67
CA THR A 153 8.27 -5.34 -7.87
C THR A 153 8.07 -3.83 -8.02
N GLY A 154 7.04 -3.38 -8.76
CA GLY A 154 6.67 -1.97 -8.88
C GLY A 154 6.33 -1.34 -7.52
N ARG A 155 5.50 -2.01 -6.72
CA ARG A 155 5.13 -1.56 -5.37
C ARG A 155 6.34 -1.47 -4.45
N LEU A 156 7.22 -2.48 -4.48
CA LEU A 156 8.46 -2.46 -3.71
C LEU A 156 9.34 -1.27 -4.12
N ARG A 157 9.45 -1.02 -5.42
CA ARG A 157 10.21 0.10 -5.97
C ARG A 157 9.65 1.44 -5.50
N ASP A 158 8.33 1.59 -5.47
CA ASP A 158 7.66 2.81 -5.01
C ASP A 158 7.92 3.09 -3.53
N VAL A 159 7.85 2.06 -2.67
CA VAL A 159 8.17 2.19 -1.24
C VAL A 159 9.63 2.60 -1.03
N LEU A 160 10.56 1.93 -1.72
CA LEU A 160 11.98 2.24 -1.63
C LEU A 160 12.30 3.63 -2.20
N MET A 161 11.60 4.05 -3.25
CA MET A 161 11.72 5.40 -3.81
C MET A 161 11.22 6.46 -2.83
N ALA A 162 10.05 6.25 -2.21
CA ALA A 162 9.52 7.14 -1.18
C ALA A 162 10.50 7.30 -0.02
N PHE A 163 11.10 6.20 0.43
CA PHE A 163 12.14 6.22 1.46
C PHE A 163 13.39 6.97 1.00
N ARG A 164 13.88 6.73 -0.22
CA ARG A 164 15.02 7.44 -0.80
C ARG A 164 14.78 8.95 -0.87
N LEU A 165 13.60 9.36 -1.33
CA LEU A 165 13.20 10.78 -1.40
C LEU A 165 13.15 11.39 0.00
N ARG A 166 12.63 10.65 1.00
CA ARG A 166 12.67 11.10 2.39
C ARG A 166 14.10 11.31 2.87
N LEU A 167 14.98 10.34 2.68
CA LEU A 167 16.39 10.46 3.08
C LEU A 167 17.08 11.68 2.44
N ALA A 168 16.85 11.90 1.15
CA ALA A 168 17.41 13.06 0.45
C ALA A 168 16.87 14.41 0.97
N SER A 169 15.67 14.42 1.55
CA SER A 169 15.06 15.62 2.13
C SER A 169 15.56 15.96 3.54
N LEU A 170 16.20 15.02 4.24
CA LEU A 170 16.63 15.19 5.63
C LEU A 170 18.02 15.83 5.70
N ALA A 171 18.15 16.91 6.48
CA ALA A 171 19.45 17.52 6.78
C ALA A 171 20.27 16.70 7.79
N THR A 172 19.60 15.96 8.67
CA THR A 172 20.20 15.10 9.69
C THR A 172 19.44 13.78 9.75
N ILE A 173 20.18 12.67 9.83
CA ILE A 173 19.60 11.32 9.83
C ILE A 173 19.30 10.89 11.28
N SER A 174 18.02 10.64 11.57
CA SER A 174 17.57 10.07 12.83
C SER A 174 17.63 8.53 12.77
N PRO A 175 17.90 7.82 13.90
CA PRO A 175 17.80 6.36 13.96
C PRO A 175 16.40 5.81 13.64
N LEU A 176 15.36 6.64 13.80
CA LEU A 176 14.00 6.34 13.40
C LEU A 176 13.51 7.42 12.44
N ILE A 177 13.10 7.02 11.25
CA ILE A 177 12.63 7.91 10.18
C ILE A 177 11.20 7.53 9.82
N ASP A 178 10.30 8.50 9.85
CA ASP A 178 8.96 8.38 9.31
C ASP A 178 8.95 8.80 7.84
N PHE A 179 8.21 8.08 7.00
CA PHE A 179 7.97 8.48 5.62
C PHE A 179 6.63 7.95 5.11
N PRO A 180 5.88 8.75 4.33
CA PRO A 180 4.68 8.25 3.65
C PRO A 180 5.08 7.49 2.38
N ALA A 181 4.51 6.31 2.16
CA ALA A 181 4.56 5.59 0.90
C ALA A 181 3.17 5.49 0.29
N LEU A 182 3.05 5.71 -1.02
CA LEU A 182 1.78 5.57 -1.72
C LEU A 182 1.51 4.09 -1.98
N LEU A 183 0.52 3.53 -1.29
CA LEU A 183 0.14 2.12 -1.42
C LEU A 183 -1.36 2.03 -1.75
N ALA A 184 -1.69 1.26 -2.79
CA ALA A 184 -3.06 0.89 -3.07
C ALA A 184 -3.45 -0.30 -2.19
N MET A 185 -4.32 -0.04 -1.21
CA MET A 185 -4.71 -0.98 -0.16
C MET A 185 -6.16 -1.46 -0.39
N PRO A 186 -6.42 -2.79 -0.45
CA PRO A 186 -7.77 -3.32 -0.61
C PRO A 186 -8.72 -2.80 0.47
N PRO A 187 -9.97 -2.43 0.13
CA PRO A 187 -10.65 -2.60 -1.16
C PRO A 187 -10.40 -1.47 -2.18
N SER A 188 -9.60 -0.46 -1.85
CA SER A 188 -9.35 0.70 -2.72
C SER A 188 -8.20 0.42 -3.69
N THR A 189 -8.41 0.74 -4.97
CA THR A 189 -7.37 0.72 -6.00
C THR A 189 -6.61 2.04 -6.09
N VAL A 190 -7.13 3.11 -5.47
CA VAL A 190 -6.46 4.41 -5.42
C VAL A 190 -5.29 4.36 -4.43
N PRO A 191 -4.05 4.71 -4.85
CA PRO A 191 -2.91 4.81 -3.94
C PRO A 191 -3.17 5.83 -2.83
N GLN A 192 -3.05 5.40 -1.57
CA GLN A 192 -3.18 6.24 -0.40
C GLN A 192 -1.82 6.41 0.28
N PRO A 193 -1.51 7.57 0.87
CA PRO A 193 -0.29 7.75 1.65
C PRO A 193 -0.39 6.95 2.95
N VAL A 194 0.36 5.85 3.03
CA VAL A 194 0.50 5.03 4.22
C VAL A 194 1.76 5.46 4.96
N PRO A 195 1.67 5.85 6.25
CA PRO A 195 2.85 6.17 7.04
C PRO A 195 3.62 4.88 7.31
N LEU A 196 4.91 4.87 6.95
CA LEU A 196 5.86 3.80 7.23
C LEU A 196 7.00 4.35 8.07
N PHE A 197 7.68 3.45 8.77
CA PHE A 197 8.86 3.77 9.55
C PHE A 197 10.07 2.99 9.05
N ALA A 198 11.22 3.64 9.06
CA ALA A 198 12.52 3.04 8.84
C ALA A 198 13.35 3.17 10.11
N ILE A 199 13.80 2.04 10.65
CA ILE A 199 14.75 1.97 11.75
C ILE A 199 16.13 1.74 11.17
N ILE A 200 17.08 2.57 11.57
CA ILE A 200 18.49 2.46 11.24
C ILE A 200 19.22 1.91 12.47
N GLN A 201 19.78 0.73 12.33
CA GLN A 201 20.58 0.08 13.35
C GLN A 201 22.03 -0.08 12.85
N PRO A 202 23.00 -0.17 13.75
CA PRO A 202 24.32 -0.68 13.42
C PRO A 202 24.30 -2.21 13.45
N ASP A 203 24.81 -2.83 12.39
CA ASP A 203 25.05 -4.27 12.35
C ASP A 203 26.40 -4.63 13.02
N SER A 204 26.66 -5.92 13.21
CA SER A 204 27.90 -6.48 13.77
C SER A 204 29.18 -6.01 13.04
N GLY A 205 29.07 -5.60 11.77
CA GLY A 205 30.14 -4.99 10.98
C GLY A 205 30.25 -3.46 11.06
N ASN A 206 29.52 -2.81 11.98
CA ASN A 206 29.37 -1.35 12.08
C ASN A 206 28.83 -0.69 10.78
N GLN A 207 28.13 -1.46 9.97
CA GLN A 207 27.43 -0.97 8.78
C GLN A 207 25.99 -0.63 9.17
N ALA A 208 25.45 0.46 8.64
CA ALA A 208 24.06 0.84 8.89
C ALA A 208 23.13 -0.16 8.18
N ASN A 209 22.27 -0.86 8.93
CA ASN A 209 21.19 -1.66 8.38
C ASN A 209 19.86 -0.91 8.55
N VAL A 210 19.07 -0.89 7.48
CA VAL A 210 17.75 -0.26 7.51
C VAL A 210 16.67 -1.32 7.47
N THR A 211 15.74 -1.24 8.42
CA THR A 211 14.52 -2.06 8.44
C THR A 211 13.30 -1.18 8.26
N LEU A 212 12.49 -1.48 7.25
CA LEU A 212 11.20 -0.82 7.01
C LEU A 212 10.09 -1.61 7.68
N LEU A 213 9.20 -0.91 8.38
CA LEU A 213 8.14 -1.51 9.17
C LEU A 213 6.88 -0.63 9.21
N LEU A 214 5.76 -1.26 9.58
CA LEU A 214 4.50 -0.58 9.81
C LEU A 214 4.51 0.22 11.13
N PRO A 215 3.65 1.25 11.27
CA PRO A 215 3.50 2.01 12.51
C PRO A 215 3.20 1.14 13.73
N ASN A 216 2.48 0.04 13.54
CA ASN A 216 2.10 -0.84 14.64
C ASN A 216 3.29 -1.67 15.17
N GLU A 217 4.38 -1.76 14.41
CA GLU A 217 5.56 -2.58 14.74
C GLU A 217 6.66 -1.78 15.45
N VAL A 218 6.64 -0.44 15.40
CA VAL A 218 7.70 0.41 15.99
C VAL A 218 7.82 0.25 17.51
N SER A 219 6.73 -0.14 18.19
CA SER A 219 6.72 -0.28 19.66
C SER A 219 7.47 -1.52 20.17
N LEU A 220 7.76 -2.48 19.30
CA LEU A 220 8.31 -3.79 19.68
C LEU A 220 9.82 -3.92 19.48
N THR A 221 10.44 -3.00 18.74
CA THR A 221 11.84 -3.11 18.29
C THR A 221 12.82 -2.25 19.09
N ILE A 222 12.34 -1.38 19.97
CA ILE A 222 13.17 -0.52 20.82
C ILE A 222 13.38 -1.20 22.18
N THR A 223 14.16 -2.28 22.22
CA THR A 223 14.78 -2.70 23.48
C THR A 223 16.08 -1.91 23.64
N PRO A 224 16.19 -1.00 24.62
CA PRO A 224 17.46 -0.33 24.90
C PRO A 224 18.45 -1.39 25.39
N SER A 225 19.54 -1.58 24.65
CA SER A 225 20.70 -2.33 25.14
C SER A 225 21.27 -1.58 26.34
N ASN A 226 21.13 -2.16 27.53
CA ASN A 226 21.77 -1.72 28.77
C ASN A 226 23.01 -2.58 29.02
#